data_AF-A0AAV8XLC5-F1
#
_entry.id   AF-A0AAV8XLC5-F1
#
_cell.length_a   1.000
_cell.length_b   1.000
_cell.length_c   1.000
_cell.angle_alpha   90.00
_cell.angle_beta   90.00
_cell.angle_gamma   90.00
#
_symmetry.space_group_name_H-M   'P 1'
#
loop_
_entity.id
_entity.type
_entity.pdbx_description
1 polymer ?
#
loop_
_entity_poly.entity_id
_entity_poly.type
_entity_poly.pdbx_seq_one_letter_code
_entity_poly.pdbx_strand_id
1 'polypeptide(L)'
;MAHLNETDRIQILMMLRYGDRRRTHSEVCTLFNEAHPERSTVTKLLAKFQAAGHIRDLPKSGRSPVHENTHLDFMLQVQDNPYSTTRQMGIDFNLSHTSNVCAKR
;
A
#
# COMPACT_ATOMS: atom_id res chain seq x y z
N MET A 1 -7.28 9.07 6.70
CA MET A 1 -6.03 9.10 7.50
C MET A 1 -5.35 10.40 7.15
N ALA A 2 -5.17 11.32 8.10
CA ALA A 2 -4.21 12.41 7.89
C ALA A 2 -2.88 11.75 7.52
N HIS A 3 -2.36 12.05 6.33
CA HIS A 3 -1.17 11.38 5.81
C HIS A 3 0.03 11.90 6.62
N LEU A 4 0.59 11.08 7.51
CA LEU A 4 1.86 11.44 8.15
C LEU A 4 2.98 11.19 7.16
N ASN A 5 3.84 12.19 7.00
CA ASN A 5 5.09 12.05 6.27
C ASN A 5 6.05 11.13 7.04
N GLU A 6 7.01 10.53 6.34
CA GLU A 6 7.97 9.62 6.96
C GLU A 6 8.75 10.30 8.10
N THR A 7 9.08 11.58 7.95
CA THR A 7 9.72 12.40 8.98
C THR A 7 8.91 12.48 10.27
N ASP A 8 7.61 12.75 10.18
CA ASP A 8 6.71 12.84 11.34
C ASP A 8 6.65 11.49 12.07
N ARG A 9 6.69 10.40 11.31
CA ARG A 9 6.65 9.05 11.85
C ARG A 9 7.94 8.65 12.56
N ILE A 10 9.08 9.06 12.00
CA ILE A 10 10.39 8.92 12.65
C ILE A 10 10.41 9.72 13.94
N GLN A 11 9.90 10.96 13.92
CA GLN A 11 9.84 11.81 15.10
C GLN A 11 9.02 11.18 16.23
N ILE A 12 7.86 10.57 15.92
CA ILE A 12 7.06 9.82 16.91
C ILE A 12 7.88 8.68 17.54
N LEU A 13 8.60 7.91 16.73
CA LEU A 13 9.39 6.79 17.24
C LEU A 13 10.58 7.27 18.08
N MET A 14 11.25 8.34 17.67
CA MET A 14 12.28 8.99 18.49
C MET A 14 11.72 9.51 19.81
N MET A 15 10.52 10.10 19.82
CA MET A 15 9.88 10.55 21.05
C MET A 15 9.56 9.41 22.01
N LEU A 16 9.23 8.23 21.47
CA LEU A 16 8.89 7.03 22.23
C LEU A 16 10.12 6.30 22.76
N ARG A 17 11.14 6.13 21.92
CA ARG A 17 12.42 5.50 22.27
C ARG A 17 13.57 6.16 21.54
N TYR A 18 14.46 6.79 22.30
CA TYR A 18 15.72 7.31 21.78
C TYR A 18 16.85 7.02 22.77
N GLY A 19 17.76 6.12 22.38
CA GLY A 19 18.78 5.58 23.28
C GLY A 19 18.12 4.95 24.53
N ASP A 20 18.52 5.44 25.70
CA ASP A 20 18.02 4.96 27.00
C ASP A 20 16.70 5.64 27.44
N ARG A 21 16.28 6.70 26.75
CA ARG A 21 15.04 7.41 27.09
C ARG A 21 13.85 6.62 26.59
N ARG A 22 13.04 6.13 27.53
CA ARG A 22 11.75 5.48 27.27
C ARG A 22 10.64 6.36 27.83
N ARG A 23 9.83 6.92 26.94
CA ARG A 23 8.59 7.60 27.33
C ARG A 23 7.43 6.62 27.25
N THR A 24 6.41 6.87 28.07
CA THR A 24 5.17 6.09 27.99
C THR A 24 4.39 6.50 26.74
N HIS A 25 3.53 5.60 26.25
CA HIS A 25 2.69 5.89 25.08
C HIS A 25 1.77 7.10 25.31
N SER A 26 1.26 7.26 26.54
CA SER A 26 0.40 8.38 26.92
C SER A 26 1.13 9.72 26.76
N GLU A 27 2.35 9.82 27.27
CA GLU A 27 3.17 11.03 27.15
C GLU A 27 3.52 11.37 25.70
N VAL A 28 3.78 10.37 24.86
CA VAL A 28 4.06 10.61 23.45
C VAL A 28 2.81 11.06 22.71
N CYS A 29 1.64 10.50 23.04
CA CYS A 29 0.37 10.98 22.49
C CYS A 29 0.10 12.43 22.88
N THR A 30 0.31 12.82 24.14
CA THR A 30 0.09 14.22 24.57
C THR A 30 1.06 15.15 23.86
N LEU A 31 2.37 14.88 23.89
CA LEU A 31 3.38 15.71 23.23
C LEU A 31 3.17 15.81 21.72
N PHE A 32 2.80 14.70 21.08
CA PHE A 32 2.57 14.70 19.64
C PHE A 32 1.28 15.43 19.26
N ASN A 33 0.20 15.26 20.04
CA ASN A 33 -1.06 15.96 19.81
C ASN A 33 -0.95 17.46 20.15
N GLU A 34 -0.13 17.86 21.12
CA GLU A 34 0.18 19.28 21.37
C GLU A 34 0.86 19.93 20.16
N ALA A 35 1.79 19.21 19.51
CA ALA A 35 2.43 19.67 18.28
C ALA A 35 1.53 19.52 17.03
N HIS A 36 0.57 18.58 17.06
CA HIS A 36 -0.27 18.20 15.93
C HIS A 36 -1.70 17.80 16.39
N PRO A 37 -2.58 18.78 16.66
CA PRO A 37 -3.89 18.56 17.32
C PRO A 37 -4.88 17.66 16.57
N GLU A 38 -4.61 17.34 15.29
CA GLU A 38 -5.49 16.60 14.39
C GLU A 38 -5.09 15.12 14.17
N ARG A 39 -4.02 14.62 14.83
CA ARG A 39 -3.33 13.38 14.37
C ARG A 39 -3.32 12.22 15.38
N SER A 40 -4.44 11.51 15.49
CA SER A 40 -4.57 10.27 16.29
C SER A 40 -3.93 9.02 15.64
N THR A 41 -2.60 8.98 15.57
CA THR A 41 -1.88 7.95 14.76
C THR A 41 -0.75 7.20 15.47
N VAL A 42 -0.36 7.62 16.68
CA VAL A 42 0.79 7.06 17.42
C VAL A 42 0.65 5.55 17.68
N THR A 43 -0.52 5.08 18.14
CA THR A 43 -0.76 3.67 18.47
C THR A 43 -0.65 2.75 17.24
N LYS A 44 -1.25 3.18 16.11
CA LYS A 44 -1.23 2.42 14.86
C LYS A 44 0.16 2.36 14.26
N LEU A 45 0.92 3.44 14.38
CA LEU A 45 2.30 3.53 13.91
C LEU A 45 3.23 2.61 14.70
N LEU A 46 3.06 2.57 16.02
CA LEU A 46 3.82 1.68 16.89
C LEU A 46 3.51 0.20 16.59
N ALA A 47 2.23 -0.15 16.46
CA ALA A 47 1.82 -1.50 16.08
C ALA A 47 2.39 -1.91 14.72
N LYS A 48 2.35 -0.99 13.73
CA LYS A 48 2.92 -1.22 12.41
C LYS A 48 4.44 -1.39 12.46
N PHE A 49 5.14 -0.57 13.24
CA PHE A 49 6.58 -0.70 13.41
C PHE A 49 6.97 -2.03 14.07
N GLN A 50 6.21 -2.49 15.07
CA GLN A 50 6.42 -3.79 15.70
C GLN A 50 6.15 -4.96 14.74
N ALA A 51 5.14 -4.85 13.87
CA ALA A 51 4.76 -5.90 12.93
C ALA A 51 5.69 -5.98 11.71
N ALA A 52 6.02 -4.84 11.10
CA ALA A 52 6.76 -4.77 9.83
C ALA A 52 8.26 -4.44 10.01
N GLY A 53 8.67 -3.94 11.18
CA GLY A 53 10.04 -3.48 11.43
C GLY A 53 10.41 -2.16 10.75
N HIS A 54 9.49 -1.55 10.00
CA HIS A 54 9.74 -0.31 9.26
C HIS A 54 8.55 0.66 9.33
N ILE A 55 8.84 1.91 8.98
CA ILE A 55 7.93 3.06 9.14
C ILE A 55 7.22 3.41 7.82
N ARG A 56 7.78 2.96 6.70
CA ARG A 56 7.26 3.17 5.35
C ARG A 56 5.85 2.66 5.19
N ASP A 57 5.09 3.30 4.30
CA ASP A 57 3.79 2.78 3.90
C ASP A 57 3.92 1.40 3.28
N LEU A 58 3.11 0.46 3.78
CA LEU A 58 2.96 -0.80 3.09
C LEU A 58 2.22 -0.51 1.78
N PRO A 59 2.57 -1.22 0.70
CA PRO A 59 1.74 -1.18 -0.50
C PRO A 59 0.32 -1.54 -0.06
N LYS A 60 -0.63 -0.65 -0.35
CA LYS A 60 -2.04 -0.97 -0.15
C LYS A 60 -2.32 -2.18 -1.03
N SER A 61 -2.94 -3.21 -0.47
CA SER A 61 -3.55 -4.27 -1.26
C SER A 61 -4.47 -3.61 -2.28
N GLY A 62 -4.02 -3.54 -3.53
CA GLY A 62 -4.86 -3.07 -4.62
C GLY A 62 -5.97 -4.08 -4.88
N ARG A 63 -6.86 -3.74 -5.82
CA ARG A 63 -7.72 -4.76 -6.42
C ARG A 63 -6.81 -5.83 -7.03
N SER A 64 -7.05 -7.10 -6.70
CA SER A 64 -6.29 -8.19 -7.28
C SER A 64 -6.40 -8.10 -8.81
N PRO A 65 -5.26 -8.08 -9.54
CA PRO A 65 -5.31 -8.20 -10.98
C PRO A 65 -5.95 -9.54 -11.36
N VAL A 66 -6.32 -9.64 -12.64
CA VAL A 66 -6.74 -10.88 -13.29
C VAL A 66 -5.80 -12.02 -12.89
N HIS A 67 -6.35 -13.23 -12.67
CA HIS A 67 -5.56 -14.39 -12.23
C HIS A 67 -4.39 -14.64 -13.19
N GLU A 68 -3.21 -14.98 -12.65
CA GLU A 68 -1.97 -15.07 -13.45
C GLU A 68 -2.10 -16.03 -14.63
N ASN A 69 -2.72 -17.20 -14.42
CA ASN A 69 -3.01 -18.16 -15.50
C ASN A 69 -3.85 -17.54 -16.63
N THR A 70 -4.95 -16.87 -16.31
CA THR A 70 -5.80 -16.22 -17.33
C THR A 70 -5.08 -15.09 -18.05
N HIS A 71 -4.15 -14.41 -17.38
CA HIS A 71 -3.31 -13.40 -18.02
C HIS A 71 -2.28 -14.04 -18.97
N LEU A 72 -1.68 -15.16 -18.57
CA LEU A 72 -0.72 -15.89 -19.37
C LEU A 72 -1.36 -16.50 -20.63
N ASP A 73 -2.53 -17.11 -20.49
CA ASP A 73 -3.30 -17.67 -21.62
C ASP A 73 -3.73 -16.57 -22.60
N PHE A 74 -4.13 -15.40 -22.10
CA PHE A 74 -4.42 -14.23 -22.94
C PHE A 74 -3.18 -13.79 -23.73
N MET A 75 -2.00 -13.73 -23.11
CA MET A 75 -0.76 -13.34 -23.79
C MET A 75 -0.36 -14.35 -24.87
N LEU A 76 -0.51 -15.65 -24.60
CA LEU A 76 -0.27 -16.71 -25.59
C LEU A 76 -1.23 -16.58 -26.78
N GLN A 77 -2.51 -16.31 -26.54
CA GLN A 77 -3.50 -16.13 -27.59
C GLN A 77 -3.19 -14.92 -28.49
N VAL A 78 -2.70 -13.82 -27.91
CA VAL A 78 -2.24 -12.65 -28.66
C VAL A 78 -1.04 -12.98 -29.55
N GLN A 79 -0.12 -13.81 -29.06
CA GLN A 79 1.05 -14.27 -29.81
C GLN A 79 0.65 -15.22 -30.95
N ASP A 80 -0.23 -16.18 -30.68
CA ASP A 80 -0.64 -17.21 -31.65
C ASP A 80 -1.60 -16.65 -32.71
N ASN A 81 -2.41 -15.66 -32.37
CA ASN A 81 -3.35 -15.02 -33.30
C ASN A 81 -3.42 -13.50 -33.13
N PRO A 82 -2.48 -12.74 -33.74
CA PRO A 82 -2.36 -11.29 -33.56
C PRO A 82 -3.47 -10.49 -34.24
N TYR A 83 -4.28 -11.11 -35.10
CA TYR A 83 -5.39 -10.45 -35.80
C TYR A 83 -6.71 -10.50 -35.02
N SER A 84 -6.73 -11.21 -33.89
CA SER A 84 -7.89 -11.28 -33.02
C SER A 84 -8.16 -9.92 -32.36
N THR A 85 -9.43 -9.53 -32.30
CA THR A 85 -9.79 -8.26 -31.67
C THR A 85 -9.70 -8.39 -30.15
N THR A 86 -9.20 -7.34 -29.48
CA THR A 86 -9.13 -7.27 -28.01
C THR A 86 -10.49 -7.43 -27.33
N ARG A 87 -11.57 -7.06 -28.03
CA ARG A 87 -12.95 -7.28 -27.58
C ARG A 87 -13.32 -8.75 -27.58
N GLN A 88 -13.00 -9.48 -28.64
CA GLN A 88 -13.29 -10.92 -28.74
C GLN A 88 -12.52 -11.69 -27.65
N MET A 89 -11.21 -11.43 -27.52
CA MET A 89 -10.41 -12.06 -26.47
C MET A 89 -10.89 -11.69 -25.06
N GLY A 90 -11.33 -10.45 -24.83
CA GLY A 90 -11.93 -10.05 -23.56
C GLY A 90 -13.17 -10.86 -23.21
N ILE A 91 -14.01 -11.20 -24.20
CA ILE A 91 -15.18 -12.06 -23.98
C ILE A 91 -14.75 -13.49 -23.66
N ASP A 92 -13.80 -14.04 -24.42
CA ASP A 92 -13.33 -15.43 -24.28
C ASP A 92 -12.70 -15.69 -22.89
N PHE A 93 -11.97 -14.70 -22.36
CA PHE A 93 -11.31 -14.78 -21.04
C PHE A 93 -12.11 -14.14 -19.90
N ASN A 94 -13.37 -13.74 -20.12
CA ASN A 94 -14.21 -13.03 -19.14
C ASN A 94 -13.55 -11.78 -18.54
N LEU A 95 -12.80 -11.03 -19.35
CA LEU A 95 -12.11 -9.81 -18.97
C LEU A 95 -12.88 -8.57 -19.44
N SER A 96 -12.97 -7.55 -18.59
CA SER A 96 -13.55 -6.28 -19.01
C SER A 96 -12.61 -5.58 -19.99
N HIS A 97 -13.17 -4.78 -20.89
CA HIS A 97 -12.38 -4.00 -21.86
C HIS A 97 -11.37 -3.04 -21.20
N THR A 98 -11.56 -2.73 -19.90
CA THR A 98 -10.69 -1.87 -19.10
C THR A 98 -9.62 -2.62 -18.29
N SER A 99 -9.79 -3.93 -18.04
CA SER A 99 -8.75 -4.77 -17.42
C SER A 99 -7.67 -5.23 -18.40
N ASN A 100 -7.91 -5.09 -19.71
CA ASN A 100 -7.00 -5.55 -20.78
C ASN A 100 -5.86 -4.55 -21.06
N VAL A 101 -5.87 -3.39 -20.39
CA VAL A 101 -4.79 -2.41 -20.49
C VAL A 101 -3.79 -2.73 -19.40
N CYS A 102 -2.73 -3.44 -19.78
CA CYS A 102 -1.48 -3.42 -19.03
C CYS A 102 -1.10 -1.94 -18.85
N ALA A 103 -1.20 -1.44 -17.62
CA ALA A 103 -0.83 -0.07 -17.30
C ALA A 103 0.64 0.12 -17.71
N LYS A 104 0.88 0.86 -18.80
CA LYS A 104 2.21 1.36 -19.13
C LYS A 104 2.67 2.18 -17.91
N ARG A 105 3.75 1.73 -17.28
CA ARG A 105 4.51 2.49 -16.29
C ARG A 105 5.08 3.75 -16.92
#